data_AF-A0A965KCK8-F1
#
_entry.id   AF-A0A965KCK8-F1
#
_cell.length_a   1.000
_cell.length_b   1.000
_cell.length_c   1.000
_cell.angle_alpha   90.00
_cell.angle_beta   90.00
_cell.angle_gamma   90.00
#
_symmetry.space_group_name_H-M   'P 1'
#
loop_
_entity.id
_entity.type
_entity.pdbx_description
1 polymer ?
#
loop_
_entity_poly.entity_id
_entity_poly.type
_entity_poly.pdbx_seq_one_letter_code
_entity_poly.pdbx_strand_id
1 'polypeptide(L)'
;MRLFALLLATSLFAAEHKIKPGDDPQAILDAAAPGDKLTFLPGLHQHGLTKHRAILYVDKSVEIELMAGATLKLADDFCKLEKAGEITTDQDAGKKLDDLEIGGDYDLSGVREFTIVTDSEGKDGKPDTFAWGDKFGDTSHKRTAITGDWQELSRGVKVKFGSKTGHNVRSVWYVSYDGPEAYGIRIGHGRQPDVISGVRITGKGTIDMNASHNVQPGFLVKNINACVLAHGRVRNVLVEGITMTDTNRSVMAYGEHTGKFLPGGKVGPGESFDAENITVQFTRTLNPNGSGYLLGHPSFRGQLRNFRCNFNY
;
A
#
# COMPACT_ATOMS: atom_id res chain seq x y z
N MET A 1 13.40 -8.56 61.31
CA MET A 1 13.47 -7.20 60.73
C MET A 1 13.15 -7.32 59.24
N ARG A 2 11.89 -7.08 58.86
CA ARG A 2 11.42 -7.14 57.46
C ARG A 2 11.74 -5.79 56.81
N LEU A 3 12.64 -5.78 55.82
CA LEU A 3 12.88 -4.58 55.01
C LEU A 3 11.83 -4.56 53.89
N PHE A 4 10.85 -3.68 54.04
CA PHE A 4 9.85 -3.35 53.04
C PHE A 4 10.43 -2.28 52.10
N ALA A 5 10.32 -2.54 50.80
CA ALA A 5 10.08 -1.63 49.68
C ALA A 5 10.74 -0.23 49.63
N LEU A 6 11.43 0.01 48.51
CA LEU A 6 11.20 1.20 47.69
C LEU A 6 11.43 0.86 46.20
N LEU A 7 10.47 0.17 45.59
CA LEU A 7 10.32 0.18 44.14
C LEU A 7 9.72 1.54 43.79
N LEU A 8 10.55 2.50 43.38
CA LEU A 8 10.08 3.69 42.68
C LEU A 8 9.40 3.19 41.39
N ALA A 9 8.08 3.10 41.41
CA ALA A 9 7.30 3.18 40.19
C ALA A 9 7.44 4.62 39.69
N THR A 10 8.47 4.87 38.87
CA THR A 10 8.48 6.06 38.02
C THR A 10 7.26 5.94 37.12
N SER A 11 6.21 6.69 37.43
CA SER A 11 5.24 7.12 36.44
C SER A 11 6.03 7.91 35.39
N LEU A 12 6.59 7.22 34.40
CA LEU A 12 7.19 7.83 33.23
C LEU A 12 6.07 8.62 32.55
N PHE A 13 6.08 9.93 32.76
CA PHE A 13 5.31 10.83 31.92
C PHE A 13 5.78 10.60 30.48
N ALA A 14 4.84 10.41 29.56
CA ALA A 14 5.14 10.35 28.13
C ALA A 14 6.01 11.54 27.75
N ALA A 15 7.17 11.29 27.14
CA ALA A 15 8.08 12.35 26.72
C ALA A 15 7.54 13.04 25.46
N GLU A 16 7.80 14.34 25.34
CA GLU A 16 7.55 15.07 24.09
C GLU A 16 8.85 15.28 23.33
N HIS A 17 8.88 14.82 22.08
CA HIS A 17 9.98 14.96 21.14
C HIS A 17 9.60 15.98 20.08
N LYS A 18 10.27 17.13 20.06
CA LYS A 18 10.02 18.20 19.09
C LYS A 18 10.90 18.02 17.86
N ILE A 19 10.27 17.90 16.70
CA ILE A 19 10.92 17.66 15.42
C ILE A 19 10.93 18.98 14.63
N LYS A 20 12.12 19.46 14.29
CA LYS A 20 12.33 20.64 13.43
C LYS A 20 12.52 20.21 11.97
N PRO A 21 12.22 21.08 11.00
CA PRO A 21 12.61 20.85 9.62
C PRO A 21 14.09 20.47 9.49
N GLY A 22 14.35 19.34 8.83
CA GLY A 22 15.70 18.79 8.64
C GLY A 22 16.11 17.73 9.67
N ASP A 23 15.40 17.60 10.79
CA ASP A 23 15.59 16.47 11.70
C ASP A 23 15.11 15.17 11.04
N ASP A 24 15.66 14.02 11.42
CA ASP A 24 15.19 12.71 10.95
C ASP A 24 14.02 12.23 11.82
N PRO A 25 12.76 12.26 11.33
CA PRO A 25 11.62 11.86 12.14
C PRO A 25 11.58 10.36 12.43
N GLN A 26 12.17 9.53 11.56
CA GLN A 26 12.21 8.08 11.79
C GLN A 26 13.19 7.74 12.91
N ALA A 27 14.37 8.39 12.94
CA ALA A 27 15.34 8.20 14.03
C ALA A 27 14.75 8.60 15.40
N ILE A 28 13.97 9.68 15.44
CA ILE A 28 13.29 10.14 16.66
C ILE A 28 12.22 9.12 17.10
N LEU A 29 11.41 8.61 16.17
CA LEU A 29 10.41 7.58 16.48
C LEU A 29 11.04 6.26 16.94
N ASP A 30 12.15 5.86 16.32
CA ASP A 30 12.88 4.65 16.70
C ASP A 30 13.38 4.75 18.15
N ALA A 31 13.87 5.94 18.56
CA ALA A 31 14.33 6.23 19.92
C ALA A 31 13.19 6.44 20.94
N ALA A 32 12.00 6.84 20.49
CA ALA A 32 10.85 7.10 21.36
C ALA A 32 10.34 5.83 22.06
N ALA A 33 9.90 6.01 23.30
CA ALA A 33 9.23 4.97 24.07
C ALA A 33 7.73 4.89 23.69
N PRO A 34 7.09 3.71 23.83
CA PRO A 34 5.65 3.61 23.66
C PRO A 34 4.89 4.59 24.57
N GLY A 35 3.98 5.37 24.00
CA GLY A 35 3.19 6.39 24.68
C GLY A 35 3.76 7.81 24.53
N ASP A 36 4.99 7.96 24.06
CA ASP A 36 5.59 9.27 23.80
C ASP A 36 4.86 10.05 22.71
N LYS A 37 5.09 11.37 22.71
CA LYS A 37 4.57 12.32 21.73
C LYS A 37 5.66 12.84 20.82
N LEU A 38 5.43 12.81 19.51
CA LEU A 38 6.26 13.42 18.48
C LEU A 38 5.53 14.66 17.94
N THR A 39 6.10 15.84 18.14
CA THR A 39 5.52 17.12 17.70
C THR A 39 6.33 17.69 16.56
N PHE A 40 5.78 17.65 15.34
CA PHE A 40 6.35 18.32 14.18
C PHE A 40 6.10 19.82 14.27
N LEU A 41 7.19 20.57 14.41
CA LEU A 41 7.14 22.03 14.48
C LEU A 41 6.83 22.64 13.10
N PRO A 42 6.34 23.90 13.04
CA PRO A 42 6.03 24.55 11.77
C PRO A 42 7.22 24.58 10.80
N GLY A 43 6.96 24.39 9.51
CA GLY A 43 7.96 24.33 8.44
C GLY A 43 7.83 23.08 7.57
N LEU A 44 8.70 23.00 6.55
CA LEU A 44 8.72 21.90 5.58
C LEU A 44 9.63 20.76 6.07
N HIS A 45 9.02 19.62 6.38
CA HIS A 45 9.68 18.35 6.74
C HIS A 45 9.71 17.46 5.49
N GLN A 46 10.70 17.67 4.63
CA GLN A 46 10.83 16.95 3.37
C GLN A 46 11.79 15.77 3.51
N HIS A 47 11.30 14.56 3.22
CA HIS A 47 12.05 13.32 3.46
C HIS A 47 11.82 12.29 2.36
N GLY A 48 12.80 11.40 2.20
CA GLY A 48 12.61 10.16 1.46
C GLY A 48 11.83 9.12 2.27
N LEU A 49 11.67 7.93 1.69
CA LEU A 49 11.06 6.79 2.36
C LEU A 49 12.10 6.01 3.17
N THR A 50 11.65 5.48 4.31
CA THR A 50 12.45 4.66 5.23
C THR A 50 11.90 3.21 5.25
N LYS A 51 11.52 2.71 6.42
CA LYS A 51 10.98 1.35 6.59
C LYS A 51 9.61 1.26 5.91
N HIS A 52 9.37 0.12 5.25
CA HIS A 52 8.07 -0.21 4.67
C HIS A 52 7.48 0.89 3.77
N ARG A 53 8.34 1.56 2.99
CA ARG A 53 7.97 2.61 2.02
C ARG A 53 7.21 3.79 2.64
N ALA A 54 7.52 4.16 3.87
CA ALA A 54 6.90 5.30 4.55
C ALA A 54 7.91 6.42 4.82
N ILE A 55 7.46 7.68 4.83
CA ILE A 55 8.25 8.78 5.39
C ILE A 55 8.45 8.51 6.89
N LEU A 56 7.35 8.16 7.59
CA LEU A 56 7.36 7.77 9.00
C LEU A 56 6.64 6.42 9.19
N TYR A 57 7.38 5.40 9.62
CA TYR A 57 6.85 4.07 9.91
C TYR A 57 6.67 3.86 11.42
N VAL A 58 5.44 3.59 11.84
CA VAL A 58 5.00 3.45 13.23
C VAL A 58 4.74 1.98 13.58
N ASP A 59 5.54 1.47 14.52
CA ASP A 59 5.49 0.11 15.03
C ASP A 59 5.09 0.02 16.52
N LYS A 60 4.77 1.15 17.15
CA LYS A 60 4.48 1.25 18.58
C LYS A 60 3.43 2.34 18.85
N SER A 61 2.87 2.33 20.07
CA SER A 61 1.95 3.37 20.53
C SER A 61 2.68 4.72 20.60
N VAL A 62 2.18 5.76 19.93
CA VAL A 62 2.69 7.13 20.00
C VAL A 62 1.59 8.14 19.69
N GLU A 63 1.74 9.36 20.19
CA GLU A 63 1.02 10.54 19.66
C GLU A 63 1.92 11.26 18.65
N ILE A 64 1.39 11.60 17.49
CA ILE A 64 2.06 12.37 16.45
C ILE A 64 1.22 13.61 16.22
N GLU A 65 1.75 14.78 16.55
CA GLU A 65 1.12 16.07 16.29
C GLU A 65 1.82 16.77 15.12
N LEU A 66 1.07 17.07 14.06
CA LEU A 66 1.48 18.01 13.01
C LEU A 66 0.97 19.41 13.38
N MET A 67 1.85 20.27 13.91
CA MET A 67 1.44 21.64 14.27
C MET A 67 0.93 22.42 13.06
N ALA A 68 0.13 23.46 13.31
CA ALA A 68 -0.28 24.39 12.27
C ALA A 68 0.96 24.96 11.55
N GLY A 69 0.99 24.84 10.21
CA GLY A 69 2.14 25.26 9.39
C GLY A 69 3.26 24.23 9.24
N ALA A 70 3.15 23.04 9.85
CA ALA A 70 4.03 21.91 9.56
C ALA A 70 3.53 21.17 8.30
N THR A 71 4.45 20.85 7.39
CA THR A 71 4.17 20.00 6.22
C THR A 71 5.14 18.83 6.20
N LEU A 72 4.63 17.61 6.39
CA LEU A 72 5.37 16.37 6.15
C LEU A 72 5.25 16.01 4.67
N LYS A 73 6.34 16.12 3.92
CA LYS A 73 6.34 16.03 2.45
C LYS A 73 7.26 14.92 1.93
N LEU A 74 6.78 14.12 0.98
CA LEU A 74 7.65 13.21 0.21
C LEU A 74 8.61 14.03 -0.65
N ALA A 75 9.91 13.73 -0.60
CA ALA A 75 10.92 14.41 -1.40
C ALA A 75 10.64 14.33 -2.90
N ASP A 76 11.03 15.37 -3.63
CA ASP A 76 10.88 15.43 -5.09
C ASP A 76 11.71 14.31 -5.75
N ASP A 77 11.16 13.73 -6.83
CA ASP A 77 11.81 12.70 -7.65
C ASP A 77 12.29 11.46 -6.85
N PHE A 78 11.70 11.20 -5.68
CA PHE A 78 12.09 10.09 -4.83
C PHE A 78 11.57 8.75 -5.38
N CYS A 79 10.28 8.69 -5.74
CA CYS A 79 9.69 7.53 -6.40
C CYS A 79 9.89 7.60 -7.92
N LYS A 80 10.50 6.55 -8.47
CA LYS A 80 10.84 6.40 -9.89
C LYS A 80 10.24 5.11 -10.43
N LEU A 81 10.17 4.97 -11.75
CA LEU A 81 9.77 3.73 -12.40
C LEU A 81 10.67 2.57 -11.94
N GLU A 82 10.04 1.46 -11.57
CA GLU A 82 10.72 0.22 -11.23
C GLU A 82 10.66 -0.77 -12.40
N LYS A 83 11.64 -1.68 -12.46
CA LYS A 83 11.72 -2.71 -13.52
C LYS A 83 10.83 -3.91 -13.26
N ALA A 84 10.36 -4.10 -12.03
CA ALA A 84 9.49 -5.21 -11.68
C ALA A 84 8.05 -4.83 -12.02
N GLY A 85 7.41 -5.62 -12.87
CA GLY A 85 5.98 -5.48 -13.09
C GLY A 85 5.18 -6.05 -11.93
N GLU A 86 3.94 -5.61 -11.79
CA GLU A 86 2.97 -6.22 -10.88
C GLU A 86 1.84 -6.88 -11.69
N ILE A 87 1.56 -8.16 -11.42
CA ILE A 87 0.40 -8.84 -11.97
C ILE A 87 -0.82 -8.55 -11.10
N THR A 88 -1.82 -7.91 -11.68
CA THR A 88 -3.18 -7.80 -11.12
C THR A 88 -4.13 -8.66 -11.93
N THR A 89 -4.76 -9.62 -11.25
CA THR A 89 -5.69 -10.57 -11.88
C THR A 89 -7.12 -10.26 -11.45
N ASP A 90 -8.06 -10.34 -12.39
CA ASP A 90 -9.49 -10.37 -12.06
C ASP A 90 -9.80 -11.68 -11.31
N GLN A 91 -9.98 -11.55 -9.99
CA GLN A 91 -10.21 -12.67 -9.07
C GLN A 91 -11.60 -13.30 -9.23
N ASP A 92 -12.54 -12.62 -9.89
CA ASP A 92 -13.92 -13.07 -10.08
C ASP A 92 -14.15 -13.66 -11.48
N ALA A 93 -13.18 -13.55 -12.39
CA ALA A 93 -13.25 -14.12 -13.75
C ALA A 93 -13.26 -15.67 -13.80
N GLY A 94 -13.13 -16.38 -12.68
CA GLY A 94 -13.28 -17.83 -12.61
C GLY A 94 -12.25 -18.60 -13.46
N LYS A 95 -10.98 -18.16 -13.43
CA LYS A 95 -9.88 -18.78 -14.17
C LYS A 95 -9.75 -20.27 -13.80
N LYS A 96 -9.78 -21.15 -14.81
CA LYS A 96 -9.53 -22.61 -14.66
C LYS A 96 -8.07 -22.87 -14.28
N LEU A 97 -7.16 -22.09 -14.84
CA LEU A 97 -5.73 -22.13 -14.59
C LEU A 97 -5.19 -20.70 -14.55
N ASP A 98 -4.46 -20.36 -13.48
CA ASP A 98 -3.80 -19.08 -13.28
C ASP A 98 -2.32 -19.35 -12.96
N ASP A 99 -1.50 -19.36 -14.02
CA ASP A 99 -0.08 -19.70 -14.01
C ASP A 99 0.75 -18.73 -14.86
N LEU A 100 0.23 -17.51 -15.05
CA LEU A 100 0.94 -16.43 -15.72
C LEU A 100 2.10 -15.93 -14.83
N GLU A 101 3.29 -15.88 -15.41
CA GLU A 101 4.47 -15.24 -14.88
C GLU A 101 4.86 -14.06 -15.78
N ILE A 102 5.47 -13.04 -15.17
CA ILE A 102 6.04 -11.87 -15.86
C ILE A 102 7.55 -11.82 -15.63
N GLY A 103 8.28 -11.31 -16.62
CA GLY A 103 9.72 -11.20 -16.56
C GLY A 103 10.26 -10.32 -17.69
N GLY A 104 11.54 -10.51 -18.01
CA GLY A 104 12.26 -9.66 -18.95
C GLY A 104 12.99 -8.50 -18.26
N ASP A 105 13.41 -7.52 -19.05
CA ASP A 105 14.11 -6.32 -18.59
C ASP A 105 13.39 -5.09 -19.10
N TYR A 106 12.41 -4.61 -18.32
CA TYR A 106 11.59 -3.47 -18.73
C TYR A 106 12.46 -2.23 -18.98
N ASP A 107 12.25 -1.59 -20.13
CA ASP A 107 13.10 -0.51 -20.65
C ASP A 107 12.93 0.85 -19.94
N LEU A 108 12.03 0.94 -18.95
CA LEU A 108 11.72 2.16 -18.20
C LEU A 108 11.26 3.34 -19.08
N SER A 109 10.68 3.05 -20.25
CA SER A 109 10.24 4.07 -21.23
C SER A 109 9.00 4.88 -20.81
N GLY A 110 8.41 4.61 -19.65
CA GLY A 110 7.28 5.36 -19.09
C GLY A 110 6.42 4.49 -18.18
N VAL A 111 5.31 5.03 -17.66
CA VAL A 111 4.30 4.18 -17.04
C VAL A 111 3.63 3.32 -18.13
N ARG A 112 3.47 2.03 -17.85
CA ARG A 112 2.84 1.07 -18.77
C ARG A 112 1.93 0.08 -18.07
N GLU A 113 0.89 -0.31 -18.79
CA GLU A 113 -0.05 -1.36 -18.37
C GLU A 113 -0.21 -2.31 -19.54
N PHE A 114 0.02 -3.60 -19.32
CA PHE A 114 -0.30 -4.63 -20.31
C PHE A 114 -1.63 -5.26 -19.98
N THR A 115 -2.51 -5.40 -20.97
CA THR A 115 -3.70 -6.22 -20.85
C THR A 115 -3.44 -7.54 -21.55
N ILE A 116 -3.62 -8.66 -20.86
CA ILE A 116 -3.37 -10.01 -21.37
C ILE A 116 -4.63 -10.82 -21.18
N VAL A 117 -5.13 -11.44 -22.25
CA VAL A 117 -6.40 -12.18 -22.24
C VAL A 117 -6.26 -13.49 -23.00
N THR A 118 -6.64 -14.61 -22.40
CA THR A 118 -6.78 -15.87 -23.16
C THR A 118 -7.91 -15.73 -24.18
N ASP A 119 -7.63 -15.88 -25.48
CA ASP A 119 -8.58 -15.63 -26.57
C ASP A 119 -8.99 -16.89 -27.36
N SER A 120 -8.33 -18.04 -27.16
CA SER A 120 -8.92 -19.36 -27.42
C SER A 120 -8.37 -20.49 -26.55
N GLU A 121 -9.23 -21.50 -26.37
CA GLU A 121 -8.85 -22.83 -25.86
C GLU A 121 -8.39 -23.72 -27.04
N GLY A 122 -7.23 -24.34 -26.89
CA GLY A 122 -6.68 -25.29 -27.84
C GLY A 122 -7.51 -26.58 -27.90
N LYS A 123 -7.49 -27.25 -29.06
CA LYS A 123 -8.14 -28.54 -29.28
C LYS A 123 -7.15 -29.53 -29.86
N ASP A 124 -7.35 -30.82 -29.57
CA ASP A 124 -6.58 -31.92 -30.15
C ASP A 124 -5.05 -31.78 -29.93
N GLY A 125 -4.66 -31.37 -28.72
CA GLY A 125 -3.25 -31.18 -28.34
C GLY A 125 -2.62 -29.87 -28.82
N LYS A 126 -3.39 -28.99 -29.49
CA LYS A 126 -2.94 -27.64 -29.83
C LYS A 126 -2.90 -26.75 -28.58
N PRO A 127 -1.98 -25.78 -28.51
CA PRO A 127 -1.92 -24.84 -27.40
C PRO A 127 -3.15 -23.92 -27.38
N ASP A 128 -3.49 -23.44 -26.20
CA ASP A 128 -4.34 -22.27 -26.01
C ASP A 128 -3.66 -21.04 -26.64
N THR A 129 -4.43 -19.98 -26.90
CA THR A 129 -3.88 -18.70 -27.37
C THR A 129 -4.27 -17.56 -26.46
N PHE A 130 -3.45 -16.51 -26.47
CA PHE A 130 -3.74 -15.24 -25.81
C PHE A 130 -3.66 -14.06 -26.77
N ALA A 131 -4.42 -13.04 -26.44
CA ALA A 131 -4.31 -11.70 -26.98
C ALA A 131 -3.70 -10.76 -25.94
N TRP A 132 -2.99 -9.73 -26.40
CA TRP A 132 -2.39 -8.74 -25.52
C TRP A 132 -2.23 -7.36 -26.18
N GLY A 133 -1.98 -6.35 -25.37
CA GLY A 133 -1.65 -4.99 -25.77
C GLY A 133 -0.90 -4.25 -24.65
N ASP A 134 -0.24 -3.14 -24.97
CA ASP A 134 0.60 -2.35 -24.05
C ASP A 134 -0.13 -1.16 -23.42
N LYS A 135 -1.47 -1.24 -23.36
CA LYS A 135 -2.38 -0.29 -22.72
C LYS A 135 -3.55 -1.01 -22.06
N PHE A 136 -4.19 -0.34 -21.09
CA PHE A 136 -5.42 -0.82 -20.49
C PHE A 136 -6.52 -1.07 -21.54
N GLY A 137 -7.06 -2.30 -21.53
CA GLY A 137 -8.11 -2.75 -22.46
C GLY A 137 -7.63 -3.08 -23.88
N ASP A 138 -6.35 -2.82 -24.23
CA ASP A 138 -5.84 -3.14 -25.56
C ASP A 138 -5.51 -4.64 -25.69
N THR A 139 -5.97 -5.24 -26.79
CA THR A 139 -5.70 -6.64 -27.16
C THR A 139 -5.42 -6.74 -28.67
N SER A 140 -4.67 -5.77 -29.19
CA SER A 140 -4.33 -5.62 -30.60
C SER A 140 -3.53 -6.80 -31.15
N HIS A 141 -2.66 -7.42 -30.34
CA HIS A 141 -1.93 -8.63 -30.70
C HIS A 141 -2.77 -9.85 -30.34
N LYS A 142 -3.31 -10.59 -31.32
CA LYS A 142 -4.26 -11.69 -31.09
C LYS A 142 -3.70 -13.04 -31.51
N ARG A 143 -4.32 -14.12 -31.03
CA ARG A 143 -4.00 -15.51 -31.42
C ARG A 143 -2.54 -15.88 -31.22
N THR A 144 -1.88 -15.30 -30.23
CA THR A 144 -0.52 -15.66 -29.86
C THR A 144 -0.57 -17.03 -29.19
N ALA A 145 0.07 -18.05 -29.77
CA ALA A 145 0.09 -19.39 -29.19
C ALA A 145 0.85 -19.39 -27.85
N ILE A 146 0.30 -20.05 -26.84
CA ILE A 146 1.00 -20.28 -25.58
C ILE A 146 2.05 -21.37 -25.77
N THR A 147 3.31 -21.05 -25.48
CA THR A 147 4.45 -21.93 -25.76
C THR A 147 4.95 -22.71 -24.54
N GLY A 148 4.50 -22.36 -23.33
CA GLY A 148 5.05 -22.91 -22.08
C GLY A 148 6.43 -22.34 -21.69
N ASP A 149 6.96 -21.40 -22.49
CA ASP A 149 8.24 -20.72 -22.26
C ASP A 149 8.04 -19.19 -22.36
N TRP A 150 9.09 -18.42 -22.07
CA TRP A 150 9.07 -16.97 -22.13
C TRP A 150 8.79 -16.44 -23.53
N GLN A 151 7.77 -15.61 -23.65
CA GLN A 151 7.35 -14.94 -24.87
C GLN A 151 7.49 -13.43 -24.69
N GLU A 152 8.25 -12.79 -25.58
CA GLU A 152 8.38 -11.34 -25.63
C GLU A 152 7.03 -10.69 -25.98
N LEU A 153 6.68 -9.66 -25.22
CA LEU A 153 5.60 -8.74 -25.55
C LEU A 153 6.22 -7.53 -26.26
N SER A 154 6.47 -6.45 -25.52
CA SER A 154 7.13 -5.24 -25.99
C SER A 154 7.94 -4.62 -24.86
N ARG A 155 8.83 -3.66 -25.19
CA ARG A 155 9.57 -2.84 -24.22
C ARG A 155 10.44 -3.67 -23.25
N GLY A 156 10.92 -4.83 -23.69
CA GLY A 156 11.72 -5.75 -22.89
C GLY A 156 10.90 -6.62 -21.94
N VAL A 157 9.57 -6.53 -21.96
CA VAL A 157 8.67 -7.33 -21.11
C VAL A 157 8.43 -8.69 -21.74
N LYS A 158 8.52 -9.72 -20.91
CA LYS A 158 8.20 -11.11 -21.26
C LYS A 158 7.12 -11.67 -20.36
N VAL A 159 6.39 -12.64 -20.89
CA VAL A 159 5.43 -13.43 -20.13
C VAL A 159 5.64 -14.90 -20.35
N LYS A 160 5.26 -15.72 -19.38
CA LYS A 160 5.27 -17.17 -19.49
C LYS A 160 4.00 -17.71 -18.84
N PHE A 161 3.37 -18.66 -19.51
CA PHE A 161 2.34 -19.49 -18.90
C PHE A 161 2.99 -20.85 -18.57
N GLY A 162 2.76 -21.36 -17.36
CA GLY A 162 3.31 -22.65 -16.94
C GLY A 162 2.85 -23.84 -17.80
N SER A 163 1.63 -23.78 -18.33
CA SER A 163 1.04 -24.78 -19.21
C SER A 163 0.76 -24.22 -20.61
N LYS A 164 0.76 -25.10 -21.62
CA LYS A 164 0.30 -24.76 -22.98
C LYS A 164 -1.22 -24.80 -23.13
N THR A 165 -1.91 -25.47 -22.22
CA THR A 165 -3.34 -25.80 -22.32
C THR A 165 -4.01 -25.78 -20.95
N GLY A 166 -5.34 -25.66 -20.91
CA GLY A 166 -6.14 -25.79 -19.69
C GLY A 166 -6.66 -24.46 -19.13
N HIS A 167 -6.35 -23.36 -19.81
CA HIS A 167 -6.95 -22.06 -19.54
C HIS A 167 -8.38 -22.02 -20.06
N ASN A 168 -9.12 -20.97 -19.70
CA ASN A 168 -10.41 -20.66 -20.32
C ASN A 168 -10.37 -19.31 -21.02
N VAL A 169 -11.14 -19.20 -22.11
CA VAL A 169 -11.31 -17.94 -22.84
C VAL A 169 -11.80 -16.86 -21.87
N ARG A 170 -11.30 -15.63 -22.04
CA ARG A 170 -11.56 -14.45 -21.21
C ARG A 170 -10.93 -14.48 -19.82
N SER A 171 -9.95 -15.35 -19.58
CA SER A 171 -9.05 -15.16 -18.43
C SER A 171 -8.23 -13.89 -18.66
N VAL A 172 -8.34 -12.91 -17.77
CA VAL A 172 -7.69 -11.58 -17.91
C VAL A 172 -6.64 -11.37 -16.82
N TRP A 173 -5.49 -10.84 -17.23
CA TRP A 173 -4.44 -10.31 -16.36
C TRP A 173 -4.07 -8.91 -16.82
N TYR A 174 -3.75 -8.07 -15.85
CA TYR A 174 -3.11 -6.78 -16.06
C TYR A 174 -1.69 -6.85 -15.51
N VAL A 175 -0.73 -6.28 -16.23
CA VAL A 175 0.64 -6.14 -15.75
C VAL A 175 1.00 -4.67 -15.73
N SER A 176 1.22 -4.11 -14.54
CA SER A 176 1.53 -2.70 -14.36
C SER A 176 3.04 -2.50 -14.16
N TYR A 177 3.61 -1.54 -14.89
CA TYR A 177 4.97 -1.03 -14.72
C TYR A 177 4.87 0.47 -14.44
N ASP A 178 4.88 0.81 -13.17
CA ASP A 178 4.62 2.16 -12.68
C ASP A 178 5.55 2.51 -11.51
N GLY A 179 5.18 3.51 -10.70
CA GLY A 179 5.95 3.91 -9.53
C GLY A 179 5.61 3.08 -8.30
N PRO A 180 6.55 2.90 -7.36
CA PRO A 180 6.31 2.13 -6.15
C PRO A 180 5.30 2.80 -5.22
N GLU A 181 4.72 2.00 -4.31
CA GLU A 181 3.93 2.57 -3.24
C GLU A 181 4.76 3.48 -2.31
N ALA A 182 4.12 4.50 -1.75
CA ALA A 182 4.68 5.45 -0.81
C ALA A 182 3.62 5.89 0.21
N TYR A 183 4.06 6.02 1.46
CA TYR A 183 3.19 6.40 2.58
C TYR A 183 3.74 7.59 3.35
N GLY A 184 2.88 8.53 3.75
CA GLY A 184 3.29 9.62 4.64
C GLY A 184 3.57 9.06 6.04
N ILE A 185 2.53 8.53 6.67
CA ILE A 185 2.63 7.79 7.93
C ILE A 185 2.05 6.39 7.73
N ARG A 186 2.85 5.36 7.99
CA ARG A 186 2.42 3.96 7.92
C ARG A 186 2.43 3.33 9.30
N ILE A 187 1.30 2.80 9.74
CA ILE A 187 1.14 2.09 11.02
C ILE A 187 1.04 0.60 10.72
N GLY A 188 2.06 -0.16 11.13
CA GLY A 188 2.17 -1.59 10.85
C GLY A 188 2.50 -1.94 9.39
N HIS A 189 2.85 -3.21 9.16
CA HIS A 189 3.32 -3.72 7.88
C HIS A 189 2.53 -4.96 7.39
N GLY A 190 1.31 -5.15 7.90
CA GLY A 190 0.42 -6.26 7.56
C GLY A 190 0.61 -7.50 8.43
N ARG A 191 1.80 -8.11 8.39
CA ARG A 191 2.07 -9.42 9.03
C ARG A 191 2.88 -9.33 10.32
N GLN A 192 2.95 -8.16 10.94
CA GLN A 192 3.62 -8.02 12.24
C GLN A 192 2.99 -8.99 13.26
N PRO A 193 3.80 -9.65 14.11
CA PRO A 193 3.29 -10.60 15.09
C PRO A 193 2.47 -9.90 16.17
N ASP A 194 2.95 -8.76 16.67
CA ASP A 194 2.36 -8.06 17.79
C ASP A 194 1.34 -7.01 17.35
N VAL A 195 0.38 -6.72 18.24
CA VAL A 195 -0.61 -5.68 18.01
C VAL A 195 0.00 -4.31 18.28
N ILE A 196 -0.09 -3.42 17.29
CA ILE A 196 0.20 -2.00 17.46
C ILE A 196 -1.10 -1.32 17.89
N SER A 197 -1.12 -0.67 19.05
CA SER A 197 -2.33 0.00 19.54
C SER A 197 -2.08 1.35 20.18
N GLY A 198 -3.05 2.26 20.04
CA GLY A 198 -3.03 3.57 20.69
C GLY A 198 -2.32 4.67 19.90
N VAL A 199 -2.15 4.49 18.59
CA VAL A 199 -1.54 5.52 17.73
C VAL A 199 -2.51 6.67 17.48
N ARG A 200 -2.07 7.91 17.71
CA ARG A 200 -2.85 9.12 17.45
C ARG A 200 -2.08 10.02 16.50
N ILE A 201 -2.69 10.42 15.40
CA ILE A 201 -2.15 11.39 14.45
C ILE A 201 -3.08 12.60 14.48
N THR A 202 -2.61 13.72 14.99
CA THR A 202 -3.44 14.91 15.29
C THR A 202 -2.80 16.19 14.77
N GLY A 203 -3.53 17.29 14.87
CA GLY A 203 -3.00 18.64 14.67
C GLY A 203 -3.69 19.41 13.56
N LYS A 204 -3.00 20.39 13.00
CA LYS A 204 -3.49 21.28 11.91
C LYS A 204 -2.47 21.42 10.78
N GLY A 205 -1.45 20.58 10.77
CA GLY A 205 -0.45 20.51 9.70
C GLY A 205 -0.94 19.69 8.50
N THR A 206 -0.03 19.49 7.56
CA THR A 206 -0.30 18.84 6.27
C THR A 206 0.59 17.62 6.08
N ILE A 207 0.03 16.53 5.54
CA ILE A 207 0.79 15.47 4.88
C ILE A 207 0.63 15.67 3.37
N ASP A 208 1.75 15.79 2.69
CA ASP A 208 1.84 16.01 1.25
C ASP A 208 2.62 14.86 0.62
N MET A 209 1.93 14.02 -0.15
CA MET A 209 2.59 12.89 -0.82
C MET A 209 3.31 13.30 -2.10
N ASN A 210 3.22 14.57 -2.49
CA ASN A 210 3.99 15.15 -3.60
C ASN A 210 3.89 14.31 -4.87
N ALA A 211 2.71 13.76 -5.14
CA ALA A 211 2.45 12.86 -6.25
C ALA A 211 2.72 13.51 -7.61
N SER A 212 2.56 14.83 -7.72
CA SER A 212 2.87 15.58 -8.94
C SER A 212 4.36 15.59 -9.32
N HIS A 213 5.25 15.30 -8.37
CA HIS A 213 6.71 15.25 -8.56
C HIS A 213 7.31 13.85 -8.35
N ASN A 214 6.46 12.82 -8.30
CA ASN A 214 6.88 11.45 -8.03
C ASN A 214 6.11 10.49 -8.94
N VAL A 215 6.78 9.47 -9.49
CA VAL A 215 6.07 8.44 -10.24
C VAL A 215 5.15 7.68 -9.28
N GLN A 216 3.85 7.66 -9.57
CA GLN A 216 2.84 7.02 -8.74
C GLN A 216 2.57 5.59 -9.18
N PRO A 217 2.13 4.71 -8.27
CA PRO A 217 1.51 3.47 -8.68
C PRO A 217 0.21 3.77 -9.43
N GLY A 218 -0.11 2.92 -10.41
CA GLY A 218 -1.34 2.96 -11.18
C GLY A 218 -2.57 2.56 -10.36
N PHE A 219 -3.69 2.32 -11.03
CA PHE A 219 -4.93 1.92 -10.37
C PHE A 219 -5.12 0.40 -10.27
N LEU A 220 -4.27 -0.37 -10.95
CA LEU A 220 -4.34 -1.83 -11.05
C LEU A 220 -3.15 -2.49 -10.36
N VAL A 221 -3.03 -2.22 -9.06
CA VAL A 221 -1.90 -2.64 -8.21
C VAL A 221 -2.41 -3.08 -6.84
N LYS A 222 -1.61 -3.87 -6.12
CA LYS A 222 -1.89 -4.30 -4.76
C LYS A 222 -1.72 -3.17 -3.75
N ASN A 223 -0.68 -2.36 -3.91
CA ASN A 223 -0.34 -1.28 -2.99
C ASN A 223 -0.56 0.07 -3.66
N ILE A 224 -1.26 0.98 -2.98
CA ILE A 224 -1.55 2.33 -3.48
C ILE A 224 -0.97 3.35 -2.50
N ASN A 225 -0.56 4.52 -3.00
CA ASN A 225 -0.04 5.61 -2.17
C ASN A 225 -1.09 6.18 -1.22
N ALA A 226 -0.66 6.53 -0.01
CA ALA A 226 -1.53 7.20 0.94
C ALA A 226 -0.81 8.17 1.87
N CYS A 227 -1.49 9.23 2.32
CA CYS A 227 -0.98 10.05 3.41
C CYS A 227 -0.88 9.25 4.71
N VAL A 228 -1.91 8.44 5.03
CA VAL A 228 -1.91 7.55 6.18
C VAL A 228 -2.32 6.13 5.77
N LEU A 229 -1.55 5.12 6.18
CA LEU A 229 -1.91 3.71 6.06
C LEU A 229 -1.93 3.04 7.44
N ALA A 230 -3.01 2.35 7.78
CA ALA A 230 -3.06 1.39 8.90
C ALA A 230 -3.19 -0.04 8.35
N HIS A 231 -2.20 -0.91 8.59
CA HIS A 231 -2.11 -2.21 7.93
C HIS A 231 -1.78 -3.36 8.90
N GLY A 232 -2.66 -4.36 8.92
CA GLY A 232 -2.50 -5.59 9.72
C GLY A 232 -3.04 -5.45 11.12
N ARG A 233 -2.35 -6.07 12.10
CA ARG A 233 -2.67 -6.02 13.55
C ARG A 233 -2.49 -4.63 14.13
N VAL A 234 -3.45 -3.76 13.86
CA VAL A 234 -3.46 -2.36 14.29
C VAL A 234 -4.80 -2.05 14.94
N ARG A 235 -4.78 -1.45 16.15
CA ARG A 235 -6.01 -1.17 16.91
C ARG A 235 -6.03 0.19 17.58
N ASN A 236 -7.21 0.79 17.71
CA ASN A 236 -7.40 2.04 18.44
C ASN A 236 -6.54 3.17 17.86
N VAL A 237 -6.73 3.43 16.57
CA VAL A 237 -6.02 4.51 15.84
C VAL A 237 -6.94 5.71 15.69
N LEU A 238 -6.40 6.90 15.92
CA LEU A 238 -7.06 8.17 15.62
C LEU A 238 -6.26 8.94 14.57
N VAL A 239 -6.94 9.42 13.53
CA VAL A 239 -6.42 10.44 12.60
C VAL A 239 -7.36 11.64 12.67
N GLU A 240 -6.85 12.79 13.10
CA GLU A 240 -7.69 13.95 13.43
C GLU A 240 -7.08 15.28 12.98
N GLY A 241 -7.90 16.15 12.38
CA GLY A 241 -7.59 17.58 12.20
C GLY A 241 -6.55 17.94 11.12
N ILE A 242 -5.79 16.96 10.62
CA ILE A 242 -4.74 17.18 9.61
C ILE A 242 -5.32 17.40 8.21
N THR A 243 -4.52 18.08 7.37
CA THR A 243 -4.75 18.18 5.92
C THR A 243 -3.93 17.13 5.19
N MET A 244 -4.49 16.52 4.14
CA MET A 244 -3.85 15.53 3.28
C MET A 244 -3.99 15.96 1.83
N THR A 245 -2.89 15.94 1.07
CA THR A 245 -2.84 16.48 -0.29
C THR A 245 -1.93 15.67 -1.21
N ASP A 246 -2.13 15.88 -2.52
CA ASP A 246 -1.29 15.36 -3.62
C ASP A 246 -0.93 13.87 -3.47
N THR A 247 -1.95 13.03 -3.29
CA THR A 247 -1.83 11.59 -2.96
C THR A 247 -2.83 10.75 -3.75
N ASN A 248 -2.59 9.44 -3.92
CA ASN A 248 -3.60 8.54 -4.46
C ASN A 248 -4.69 8.17 -3.46
N ARG A 249 -4.47 8.27 -2.14
CA ARG A 249 -5.49 8.08 -1.10
C ARG A 249 -5.16 8.95 0.11
N SER A 250 -6.16 9.48 0.80
CA SER A 250 -5.92 10.22 2.04
C SER A 250 -5.59 9.26 3.17
N VAL A 251 -6.51 8.33 3.44
CA VAL A 251 -6.33 7.28 4.45
C VAL A 251 -6.65 5.92 3.85
N MET A 252 -5.79 4.96 4.10
CA MET A 252 -6.00 3.55 3.82
C MET A 252 -6.03 2.76 5.12
N ALA A 253 -6.92 1.78 5.21
CA ALA A 253 -6.93 0.84 6.32
C ALA A 253 -7.38 -0.54 5.87
N TYR A 254 -6.59 -1.56 6.16
CA TYR A 254 -6.97 -2.94 5.87
C TYR A 254 -6.20 -3.94 6.76
N GLY A 255 -6.87 -5.03 7.11
CA GLY A 255 -6.20 -6.20 7.67
C GLY A 255 -5.44 -6.98 6.60
N GLU A 256 -4.72 -8.01 7.04
CA GLU A 256 -3.94 -8.92 6.20
C GLU A 256 -4.29 -10.38 6.53
N HIS A 257 -4.10 -11.29 5.59
CA HIS A 257 -4.35 -12.72 5.80
C HIS A 257 -3.28 -13.57 5.10
N THR A 258 -2.83 -14.66 5.73
CA THR A 258 -1.79 -15.55 5.16
C THR A 258 -2.33 -16.65 4.26
N GLY A 259 -3.62 -16.98 4.38
CA GLY A 259 -4.29 -17.98 3.56
C GLY A 259 -4.39 -17.57 2.07
N LYS A 260 -4.46 -18.58 1.20
CA LYS A 260 -4.61 -18.39 -0.25
C LYS A 260 -5.93 -17.67 -0.57
N PHE A 261 -5.89 -16.63 -1.39
CA PHE A 261 -7.11 -15.98 -1.88
C PHE A 261 -7.85 -16.89 -2.86
N LEU A 262 -9.15 -16.97 -2.67
CA LEU A 262 -10.05 -17.84 -3.41
C LEU A 262 -11.11 -16.99 -4.14
N PRO A 263 -11.74 -17.52 -5.20
CA PRO A 263 -12.77 -16.81 -5.95
C PRO A 263 -13.92 -16.30 -5.07
N GLY A 264 -14.53 -15.17 -5.46
CA GLY A 264 -15.63 -14.53 -4.72
C GLY A 264 -15.18 -13.91 -3.39
N GLY A 265 -13.90 -13.57 -3.25
CA GLY A 265 -13.34 -12.90 -2.08
C GLY A 265 -13.17 -13.78 -0.84
N LYS A 266 -13.26 -15.10 -1.00
CA LYS A 266 -12.98 -16.07 0.07
C LYS A 266 -11.48 -16.17 0.32
N VAL A 267 -11.12 -16.68 1.50
CA VAL A 267 -9.73 -17.00 1.83
C VAL A 267 -9.67 -18.42 2.37
N GLY A 268 -8.66 -19.18 1.94
CA GLY A 268 -8.38 -20.50 2.48
C GLY A 268 -7.85 -20.44 3.92
N PRO A 269 -7.53 -21.60 4.52
CA PRO A 269 -6.95 -21.66 5.86
C PRO A 269 -5.71 -20.77 5.98
N GLY A 270 -5.62 -20.04 7.10
CA GLY A 270 -4.53 -19.12 7.38
C GLY A 270 -4.80 -18.30 8.63
N GLU A 271 -3.88 -17.39 8.91
CA GLU A 271 -3.93 -16.47 10.04
C GLU A 271 -4.41 -15.09 9.56
N SER A 272 -5.31 -14.49 10.34
CA SER A 272 -5.80 -13.13 10.11
C SER A 272 -5.06 -12.12 10.98
N PHE A 273 -4.78 -10.96 10.40
CA PHE A 273 -4.11 -9.82 11.01
C PHE A 273 -5.03 -8.62 10.88
N ASP A 274 -5.91 -8.47 11.87
CA ASP A 274 -7.08 -7.59 11.75
C ASP A 274 -6.78 -6.16 12.18
N ALA A 275 -7.33 -5.21 11.43
CA ALA A 275 -7.34 -3.78 11.75
C ALA A 275 -8.66 -3.41 12.42
N GLU A 276 -8.63 -2.78 13.60
CA GLU A 276 -9.84 -2.55 14.38
C GLU A 276 -9.87 -1.19 15.09
N ASN A 277 -11.07 -0.64 15.29
CA ASN A 277 -11.30 0.61 16.06
C ASN A 277 -10.45 1.79 15.52
N ILE A 278 -10.63 2.11 14.24
CA ILE A 278 -9.92 3.21 13.59
C ILE A 278 -10.89 4.36 13.37
N THR A 279 -10.51 5.57 13.79
CA THR A 279 -11.32 6.77 13.62
C THR A 279 -10.56 7.80 12.81
N VAL A 280 -11.21 8.31 11.75
CA VAL A 280 -10.73 9.44 10.95
C VAL A 280 -11.75 10.56 11.07
N GLN A 281 -11.35 11.69 11.65
CA GLN A 281 -12.29 12.77 11.92
C GLN A 281 -11.73 14.17 11.75
N PHE A 282 -12.57 15.12 11.35
CA PHE A 282 -12.18 16.53 11.16
C PHE A 282 -10.99 16.73 10.21
N THR A 283 -10.71 15.75 9.35
CA THR A 283 -9.60 15.81 8.40
C THR A 283 -10.02 16.52 7.12
N ARG A 284 -9.04 17.12 6.44
CA ARG A 284 -9.22 17.77 5.15
C ARG A 284 -8.50 17.01 4.05
N THR A 285 -9.17 16.70 2.93
CA THR A 285 -8.51 16.17 1.73
C THR A 285 -8.51 17.20 0.60
N LEU A 286 -7.32 17.61 0.15
CA LEU A 286 -7.14 18.51 -0.99
C LEU A 286 -6.61 17.71 -2.18
N ASN A 287 -7.52 17.12 -2.96
CA ASN A 287 -7.12 16.26 -4.07
C ASN A 287 -8.06 16.43 -5.29
N PRO A 288 -7.70 17.31 -6.25
CA PRO A 288 -8.60 17.71 -7.33
C PRO A 288 -8.94 16.58 -8.30
N ASN A 289 -8.08 15.57 -8.43
CA ASN A 289 -8.30 14.43 -9.32
C ASN A 289 -9.05 13.27 -8.63
N GLY A 290 -9.54 13.52 -7.41
CA GLY A 290 -10.37 12.61 -6.63
C GLY A 290 -9.59 11.42 -6.06
N SER A 291 -9.46 11.37 -4.74
CA SER A 291 -9.16 10.15 -3.99
C SER A 291 -9.39 10.38 -2.49
N GLY A 292 -10.32 9.62 -1.92
CA GLY A 292 -10.66 9.68 -0.50
C GLY A 292 -10.04 8.54 0.28
N TYR A 293 -10.88 7.80 1.00
CA TYR A 293 -10.47 6.68 1.83
C TYR A 293 -10.56 5.35 1.07
N LEU A 294 -9.61 4.43 1.31
CA LEU A 294 -9.71 3.04 0.87
C LEU A 294 -9.73 2.11 2.09
N LEU A 295 -10.87 1.46 2.30
CA LEU A 295 -11.13 0.65 3.48
C LEU A 295 -11.32 -0.81 3.06
N GLY A 296 -10.43 -1.68 3.53
CA GLY A 296 -10.29 -3.03 2.98
C GLY A 296 -9.61 -3.02 1.61
N HIS A 297 -8.98 -4.13 1.25
CA HIS A 297 -8.44 -4.29 -0.09
C HIS A 297 -8.40 -5.78 -0.51
N PRO A 298 -8.82 -6.11 -1.76
CA PRO A 298 -8.94 -7.50 -2.23
C PRO A 298 -7.67 -8.35 -2.14
N SER A 299 -6.51 -7.72 -2.13
CA SER A 299 -5.20 -8.40 -2.10
C SER A 299 -4.63 -8.61 -0.69
N PHE A 300 -5.38 -8.33 0.37
CA PHE A 300 -4.94 -8.55 1.76
C PHE A 300 -5.96 -9.31 2.60
N ARG A 301 -7.28 -9.09 2.39
CA ARG A 301 -8.41 -9.89 2.92
C ARG A 301 -8.44 -10.16 4.43
N GLY A 302 -7.63 -9.49 5.25
CA GLY A 302 -7.83 -9.49 6.71
C GLY A 302 -9.01 -8.61 7.08
N GLN A 303 -9.50 -8.76 8.31
CA GLN A 303 -10.72 -8.07 8.71
C GLN A 303 -10.44 -6.60 9.04
N LEU A 304 -11.41 -5.75 8.71
CA LEU A 304 -11.48 -4.36 9.16
C LEU A 304 -12.75 -4.19 9.99
N ARG A 305 -12.61 -3.83 11.26
CA ARG A 305 -13.76 -3.70 12.18
C ARG A 305 -13.82 -2.31 12.81
N ASN A 306 -15.04 -1.80 13.01
CA ASN A 306 -15.31 -0.54 13.72
C ASN A 306 -14.53 0.67 13.17
N PHE A 307 -14.47 0.81 11.85
CA PHE A 307 -13.93 2.01 11.21
C PHE A 307 -14.96 3.14 11.25
N ARG A 308 -14.54 4.36 11.58
CA ARG A 308 -15.41 5.54 11.67
C ARG A 308 -14.84 6.70 10.86
N CYS A 309 -15.66 7.32 10.03
CA CYS A 309 -15.37 8.57 9.32
C CYS A 309 -16.34 9.65 9.81
N ASN A 310 -15.83 10.70 10.47
CA ASN A 310 -16.70 11.75 11.03
C ASN A 310 -16.25 13.15 10.61
N PHE A 311 -17.16 13.98 10.08
CA PHE A 311 -16.92 15.42 9.85
C PHE A 311 -15.66 15.74 9.00
N ASN A 312 -15.39 14.93 7.97
CA ASN A 312 -14.27 15.14 7.05
C ASN A 312 -14.73 15.96 5.82
N TYR A 313 -13.83 16.77 5.24
CA TYR A 313 -14.15 17.75 4.19
C TYR A 313 -13.08 17.87 3.10
#